data_AF-A0A928WXN9-F1
#
_entry.id   AF-A0A928WXN9-F1
#
_cell.length_a   1.000
_cell.length_b   1.000
_cell.length_c   1.000
_cell.angle_alpha   90.00
_cell.angle_beta   90.00
_cell.angle_gamma   90.00
#
_symmetry.space_group_name_H-M   'P 1'
#
loop_
_entity.id
_entity.type
_entity.pdbx_description
1 polymer ?
#
loop_
_entity_poly.entity_id
_entity_poly.type
_entity_poly.pdbx_seq_one_letter_code
_entity_poly.pdbx_strand_id
1 'polypeptide(L)'
;MGALVAEYRIEASTAITYPVKAGQYIQIIDIEGSQCSDFLAFAGDHYREELDSTVTRTLLGMAMPQAGLLSKYFSQNMQPLVEVIQDTCDRHDSFLLACTNKYYEDAGYFDHPSCSENFNQVLAAYGIAPRLGWPAINFFFNTAVNESGEITSAESWSRPGDYVLLKAHQDLLCASSACPDDIDPVNGWCPTPIHVRIYAAEENFSPAIGRRSTPELPLRLTQDSAFTARVRSLTKNLVEYNSFWVPMSYSHHGDQAEYWALRERVALMDLSALRKFEVVGPDARSLLQWTFSRNVAKLAVGQSAYGCLLNPHGGIIDDGIVFRLGEVAYRYVGNCDADGLWLQKVAKRKGFAVTITNSSDRLHNLALQGPRSRDLLYPLVEINAEWKITNLSELKFFRFVTGRIGEVPVLLSRTGYTGELGYELFVHLRWGERLWDVLMQAGEAYGLLPLGMQGLDRAR
;
A
#
# COMPACT_ATOMS: atom_id res chain seq x y z
N MET A 1 -18.22 10.45 2.74
CA MET A 1 -17.69 10.61 1.37
C MET A 1 -18.57 11.62 0.65
N GLY A 2 -18.06 12.23 -0.43
CA GLY A 2 -18.61 13.39 -1.16
C GLY A 2 -20.08 13.43 -1.56
N ALA A 3 -20.44 14.38 -2.41
CA ALA A 3 -21.80 14.54 -2.93
C ALA A 3 -22.23 13.30 -3.75
N LEU A 4 -23.31 12.65 -3.31
CA LEU A 4 -23.92 11.51 -4.01
C LEU A 4 -24.84 11.98 -5.13
N VAL A 5 -24.74 11.30 -6.27
CA VAL A 5 -25.62 11.47 -7.44
C VAL A 5 -26.67 10.37 -7.47
N ALA A 6 -26.28 9.13 -7.14
CA ALA A 6 -27.17 7.98 -7.08
C ALA A 6 -26.63 6.92 -6.12
N GLU A 7 -27.52 6.08 -5.61
CA GLU A 7 -27.22 4.97 -4.73
C GLU A 7 -28.13 3.79 -5.08
N TYR A 8 -27.57 2.59 -5.16
CA TYR A 8 -28.28 1.38 -5.53
C TYR A 8 -27.91 0.24 -4.59
N ARG A 9 -28.90 -0.58 -4.25
CA ARG A 9 -28.71 -1.88 -3.61
C ARG A 9 -29.04 -2.96 -4.63
N ILE A 10 -28.06 -3.80 -4.91
CA ILE A 10 -28.17 -4.96 -5.80
C ILE A 10 -28.44 -6.15 -4.90
N GLU A 11 -29.67 -6.64 -4.88
CA GLU A 11 -30.03 -7.79 -4.05
C GLU A 11 -29.21 -9.02 -4.45
N ALA A 12 -28.98 -9.91 -3.49
CA ALA A 12 -28.21 -11.13 -3.71
C ALA A 12 -28.74 -11.88 -4.95
N SER A 13 -27.83 -12.43 -5.75
CA SER A 13 -28.15 -13.19 -6.96
C SER A 13 -28.87 -12.39 -8.06
N THR A 14 -28.77 -11.05 -8.06
CA THR A 14 -29.34 -10.18 -9.11
C THR A 14 -28.30 -9.25 -9.71
N ALA A 15 -28.65 -8.59 -10.82
CA ALA A 15 -27.85 -7.52 -11.42
C ALA A 15 -28.72 -6.28 -11.66
N ILE A 16 -28.06 -5.13 -11.85
CA ILE A 16 -28.70 -3.90 -12.31
C ILE A 16 -27.81 -3.20 -13.35
N THR A 17 -28.41 -2.28 -14.09
CA THR A 17 -27.70 -1.31 -14.91
C THR A 17 -27.84 0.09 -14.31
N TYR A 18 -26.83 0.93 -14.50
CA TYR A 18 -26.86 2.32 -14.05
C TYR A 18 -26.02 3.23 -14.97
N PRO A 19 -26.52 4.42 -15.33
CA PRO A 19 -25.75 5.37 -16.13
C PRO A 19 -24.73 6.12 -15.25
N VAL A 20 -23.57 6.40 -15.82
CA VAL A 20 -22.49 7.17 -15.17
C VAL A 20 -21.95 8.19 -16.16
N LYS A 21 -21.79 9.44 -15.72
CA LYS A 21 -21.23 10.52 -16.55
C LYS A 21 -19.72 10.56 -16.44
N ALA A 22 -19.06 11.03 -17.50
CA ALA A 22 -17.62 11.25 -17.50
C ALA A 22 -17.20 12.10 -16.29
N GLY A 23 -16.16 11.67 -15.59
CA GLY A 23 -15.64 12.31 -14.38
C GLY A 23 -16.29 11.86 -13.07
N GLN A 24 -17.48 11.26 -13.09
CA GLN A 24 -18.12 10.72 -11.88
C GLN A 24 -17.37 9.50 -11.35
N TYR A 25 -17.62 9.18 -10.08
CA TYR A 25 -16.99 8.05 -9.41
C TYR A 25 -18.02 6.96 -9.11
N ILE A 26 -17.65 5.71 -9.35
CA ILE A 26 -18.44 4.51 -9.07
C ILE A 26 -17.80 3.81 -7.88
N GLN A 27 -18.52 3.66 -6.78
CA GLN A 27 -18.07 2.86 -5.65
C GLN A 27 -18.89 1.59 -5.57
N ILE A 28 -18.25 0.44 -5.75
CA ILE A 28 -18.85 -0.89 -5.58
C ILE A 28 -18.40 -1.41 -4.22
N ILE A 29 -19.36 -1.71 -3.34
CA ILE A 29 -19.14 -2.01 -1.93
C ILE A 29 -19.72 -3.38 -1.63
N ASP A 30 -18.90 -4.23 -1.02
CA ASP A 30 -19.37 -5.41 -0.31
C ASP A 30 -19.78 -4.98 1.11
N ILE A 31 -21.08 -5.06 1.40
CA ILE A 31 -21.64 -4.55 2.64
C ILE A 31 -21.60 -5.55 3.80
N GLU A 32 -21.53 -6.85 3.50
CA GLU A 32 -21.62 -7.92 4.50
C GLU A 32 -20.35 -8.78 4.59
N GLY A 33 -19.40 -8.58 3.67
CA GLY A 33 -18.17 -9.36 3.61
C GLY A 33 -18.33 -10.59 2.72
N SER A 34 -17.20 -11.06 2.22
CA SER A 34 -17.05 -12.18 1.30
C SER A 34 -17.85 -12.11 0.00
N GLN A 35 -18.70 -11.11 -0.26
CA GLN A 35 -19.52 -11.04 -1.46
C GLN A 35 -18.73 -10.53 -2.65
N CYS A 36 -18.78 -11.29 -3.74
CA CYS A 36 -18.17 -10.92 -5.00
C CYS A 36 -19.13 -10.15 -5.93
N SER A 37 -18.57 -9.29 -6.78
CA SER A 37 -19.35 -8.53 -7.75
C SER A 37 -18.69 -8.49 -9.12
N ASP A 38 -19.43 -8.94 -10.12
CA ASP A 38 -19.05 -8.82 -11.53
C ASP A 38 -19.43 -7.42 -12.03
N PHE A 39 -18.55 -6.81 -12.82
CA PHE A 39 -18.71 -5.46 -13.35
C PHE A 39 -18.49 -5.41 -14.86
N LEU A 40 -19.40 -4.71 -15.54
CA LEU A 40 -19.34 -4.37 -16.96
C LEU A 40 -19.46 -2.86 -17.15
N ALA A 41 -18.79 -2.35 -18.19
CA ALA A 41 -18.93 -0.97 -18.61
C ALA A 41 -18.99 -0.88 -20.13
N PHE A 42 -19.91 -0.06 -20.62
CA PHE A 42 -20.16 0.16 -22.04
C PHE A 42 -20.18 1.66 -22.34
N ALA A 43 -19.48 2.06 -23.39
CA ALA A 43 -19.41 3.44 -23.88
C ALA A 43 -19.83 3.51 -25.36
N GLY A 44 -19.79 4.73 -25.90
CA GLY A 44 -20.01 5.01 -27.31
C GLY A 44 -21.45 4.84 -27.78
N ASP A 45 -21.65 5.06 -29.08
CA ASP A 45 -22.96 4.98 -29.70
C ASP A 45 -23.54 3.57 -29.58
N HIS A 46 -24.76 3.48 -29.06
CA HIS A 46 -25.45 2.21 -28.82
C HIS A 46 -24.64 1.21 -27.98
N TYR A 47 -23.77 1.69 -27.06
CA TYR A 47 -23.05 0.87 -26.09
C TYR A 47 -22.12 -0.18 -26.73
N ARG A 48 -21.58 0.12 -27.91
CA ARG A 48 -20.71 -0.81 -28.67
C ARG A 48 -19.27 -0.86 -28.18
N GLU A 49 -18.84 0.09 -27.36
CA GLU A 49 -17.49 0.13 -26.81
C GLU A 49 -17.46 -0.48 -25.43
N GLU A 50 -17.14 -1.77 -25.35
CA GLU A 50 -17.20 -2.54 -24.11
C GLU A 50 -15.83 -2.62 -23.43
N LEU A 51 -15.85 -2.69 -22.11
CA LEU A 51 -14.67 -3.02 -21.30
C LEU A 51 -14.10 -4.37 -21.74
N ASP A 52 -12.78 -4.39 -21.95
CA ASP A 52 -12.05 -5.58 -22.38
C ASP A 52 -10.87 -5.84 -21.43
N SER A 53 -10.98 -6.93 -20.66
CA SER A 53 -9.94 -7.33 -19.71
C SER A 53 -8.66 -7.79 -20.41
N THR A 54 -8.75 -8.35 -21.61
CA THR A 54 -7.59 -8.77 -22.41
C THR A 54 -6.80 -7.57 -22.88
N VAL A 55 -7.48 -6.59 -23.50
CA VAL A 55 -6.83 -5.33 -23.91
C VAL A 55 -6.24 -4.61 -22.71
N THR A 56 -6.97 -4.58 -21.59
CA THR A 56 -6.47 -3.98 -20.34
C THR A 56 -5.16 -4.60 -19.90
N ARG A 57 -5.09 -5.94 -19.80
CA ARG A 57 -3.85 -6.65 -19.43
C ARG A 57 -2.73 -6.43 -20.46
N THR A 58 -3.05 -6.40 -21.75
CA THR A 58 -2.07 -6.14 -22.82
C THR A 58 -1.44 -4.75 -22.68
N LEU A 59 -2.24 -3.71 -22.40
CA LEU A 59 -1.75 -2.34 -22.31
C LEU A 59 -1.00 -2.07 -21.02
N LEU A 60 -1.42 -2.66 -19.90
CA LEU A 60 -0.80 -2.43 -18.60
C LEU A 60 0.37 -3.36 -18.29
N GLY A 61 0.42 -4.54 -18.92
CA GLY A 61 1.33 -5.61 -18.50
C GLY A 61 1.04 -6.15 -17.10
N MET A 62 -0.19 -5.94 -16.59
CA MET A 62 -0.62 -6.32 -15.25
C MET A 62 -1.99 -6.99 -15.31
N ALA A 63 -2.18 -8.02 -14.49
CA ALA A 63 -3.44 -8.77 -14.42
C ALA A 63 -4.62 -7.90 -13.94
N MET A 64 -4.40 -7.12 -12.88
CA MET A 64 -5.41 -6.25 -12.28
C MET A 64 -4.87 -4.82 -12.24
N PRO A 65 -5.58 -3.83 -12.80
CA PRO A 65 -5.27 -2.43 -12.55
C PRO A 65 -5.28 -2.12 -11.05
N GLN A 66 -4.35 -1.28 -10.60
CA GLN A 66 -4.23 -0.82 -9.21
C GLN A 66 -4.19 0.71 -9.16
N ALA A 67 -4.64 1.30 -8.05
CA ALA A 67 -4.52 2.74 -7.84
C ALA A 67 -3.06 3.19 -8.03
N GLY A 68 -2.83 4.23 -8.84
CA GLY A 68 -1.49 4.69 -9.18
C GLY A 68 -1.26 4.78 -10.70
N LEU A 69 -0.09 4.34 -11.17
CA LEU A 69 0.32 4.51 -12.57
C LEU A 69 -0.46 3.60 -13.55
N LEU A 70 -0.77 2.37 -13.11
CA LEU A 70 -1.37 1.31 -13.95
C LEU A 70 -2.81 1.05 -13.50
N SER A 71 -3.63 2.11 -13.52
CA SER A 71 -4.93 2.18 -12.85
C SER A 71 -6.15 1.99 -13.76
N LYS A 72 -5.99 1.88 -15.07
CA LYS A 72 -7.10 2.01 -16.03
C LYS A 72 -7.56 0.68 -16.60
N TYR A 73 -8.88 0.52 -16.73
CA TYR A 73 -9.49 -0.48 -17.59
C TYR A 73 -9.82 0.15 -18.94
N PHE A 74 -9.60 -0.63 -20.00
CA PHE A 74 -9.70 -0.18 -21.38
C PHE A 74 -10.79 -0.94 -22.13
N SER A 75 -11.29 -0.31 -23.18
CA SER A 75 -12.20 -0.93 -24.13
C SER A 75 -11.47 -1.76 -25.18
N GLN A 76 -12.23 -2.48 -26.01
CA GLN A 76 -11.74 -3.14 -27.23
C GLN A 76 -10.99 -2.17 -28.18
N ASN A 77 -11.41 -0.90 -28.23
CA ASN A 77 -10.75 0.18 -28.98
C ASN A 77 -9.53 0.81 -28.28
N MET A 78 -9.01 0.20 -27.21
CA MET A 78 -7.89 0.69 -26.41
C MET A 78 -8.14 2.09 -25.78
N GLN A 79 -9.40 2.50 -25.60
CA GLN A 79 -9.75 3.74 -24.92
C GLN A 79 -9.97 3.48 -23.43
N PRO A 80 -9.56 4.40 -22.53
CA PRO A 80 -9.83 4.24 -21.11
C PRO A 80 -11.32 4.42 -20.82
N LEU A 81 -11.89 3.48 -20.05
CA LEU A 81 -13.29 3.54 -19.61
C LEU A 81 -13.38 3.98 -18.15
N VAL A 82 -12.69 3.25 -17.27
CA VAL A 82 -12.67 3.53 -15.83
C VAL A 82 -11.26 3.45 -15.27
N GLU A 83 -10.99 4.22 -14.23
CA GLU A 83 -9.72 4.27 -13.49
C GLU A 83 -9.93 3.88 -12.03
N VAL A 84 -9.15 2.94 -11.51
CA VAL A 84 -9.11 2.58 -10.09
C VAL A 84 -8.48 3.72 -9.30
N ILE A 85 -9.29 4.33 -8.44
CA ILE A 85 -8.85 5.40 -7.53
C ILE A 85 -8.57 4.79 -6.16
N GLN A 86 -9.49 3.99 -5.64
CA GLN A 86 -9.28 3.28 -4.38
C GLN A 86 -9.68 1.82 -4.49
N ASP A 87 -8.94 0.96 -3.81
CA ASP A 87 -9.23 -0.45 -3.70
C ASP A 87 -8.86 -0.90 -2.29
N THR A 88 -9.81 -1.47 -1.55
CA THR A 88 -9.59 -1.92 -0.17
C THR A 88 -9.51 -3.42 0.01
N CYS A 89 -9.64 -4.19 -1.07
CA CYS A 89 -9.55 -5.65 -1.08
C CYS A 89 -8.24 -6.13 -1.69
N ASP A 90 -7.72 -5.42 -2.72
CA ASP A 90 -6.47 -5.73 -3.44
C ASP A 90 -6.46 -7.14 -4.06
N ARG A 91 -7.65 -7.73 -4.25
CA ARG A 91 -7.82 -9.09 -4.73
C ARG A 91 -9.11 -9.21 -5.54
N HIS A 92 -8.93 -9.45 -6.83
CA HIS A 92 -9.97 -9.46 -7.84
C HIS A 92 -9.59 -10.45 -8.96
N ASP A 93 -10.53 -10.69 -9.86
CA ASP A 93 -10.34 -11.49 -11.06
C ASP A 93 -10.66 -10.69 -12.33
N SER A 94 -9.79 -10.77 -13.33
CA SER A 94 -10.02 -10.23 -14.67
C SER A 94 -9.83 -11.28 -15.77
N PHE A 95 -9.52 -12.53 -15.40
CA PHE A 95 -9.16 -13.61 -16.32
C PHE A 95 -10.38 -14.39 -16.79
N LEU A 96 -11.26 -14.73 -15.84
CA LEU A 96 -12.41 -15.57 -16.10
C LEU A 96 -13.64 -14.76 -16.50
N LEU A 97 -14.61 -15.46 -17.08
CA LEU A 97 -15.93 -14.92 -17.30
C LEU A 97 -16.65 -14.76 -15.96
N ALA A 98 -17.65 -13.88 -15.92
CA ALA A 98 -18.68 -13.95 -14.92
C ALA A 98 -19.30 -15.35 -14.90
N CYS A 99 -19.78 -15.82 -13.75
CA CYS A 99 -20.34 -17.17 -13.65
C CYS A 99 -21.45 -17.39 -14.69
N THR A 100 -21.56 -18.63 -15.16
CA THR A 100 -22.42 -19.01 -16.30
C THR A 100 -23.33 -20.16 -15.91
N ASN A 101 -24.46 -20.33 -16.60
CA ASN A 101 -25.33 -21.48 -16.38
C ASN A 101 -24.58 -22.80 -16.58
N LYS A 102 -23.70 -22.87 -17.59
CA LYS A 102 -22.88 -24.05 -17.85
C LYS A 102 -22.03 -24.45 -16.64
N TYR A 103 -21.46 -23.48 -15.91
CA TYR A 103 -20.67 -23.75 -14.71
C TYR A 103 -21.47 -24.53 -13.67
N TYR A 104 -22.70 -24.09 -13.39
CA TYR A 104 -23.58 -24.73 -12.43
C TYR A 104 -24.16 -26.06 -12.95
N GLU A 105 -24.54 -26.12 -14.22
CA GLU A 105 -25.06 -27.34 -14.86
C GLU A 105 -24.02 -28.47 -14.85
N ASP A 106 -22.76 -28.18 -15.15
CA ASP A 106 -21.66 -29.16 -15.10
C ASP A 106 -21.43 -29.67 -13.67
N ALA A 107 -21.74 -28.86 -12.65
CA ALA A 107 -21.70 -29.24 -11.24
C ALA A 107 -22.99 -29.94 -10.75
N GLY A 108 -24.01 -30.09 -11.61
CA GLY A 108 -25.29 -30.75 -11.31
C GLY A 108 -26.39 -29.84 -10.75
N TYR A 109 -26.19 -28.52 -10.78
CA TYR A 109 -27.14 -27.51 -10.32
C TYR A 109 -27.85 -26.85 -11.51
N PHE A 110 -28.84 -27.56 -12.06
CA PHE A 110 -29.67 -27.04 -13.15
C PHE A 110 -30.53 -25.86 -12.70
N ASP A 111 -30.77 -24.90 -13.61
CA ASP A 111 -31.54 -23.67 -13.38
C ASP A 111 -30.98 -22.73 -12.29
N HIS A 112 -29.76 -22.98 -11.82
CA HIS A 112 -29.09 -22.08 -10.89
C HIS A 112 -28.87 -20.69 -11.54
N PRO A 113 -29.17 -19.59 -10.85
CA PRO A 113 -28.92 -18.25 -11.38
C PRO A 113 -27.44 -18.03 -11.66
N SER A 114 -27.12 -17.23 -12.68
CA SER A 114 -25.74 -16.87 -13.01
C SER A 114 -25.63 -15.39 -13.28
N CYS A 115 -24.47 -14.80 -13.00
CA CYS A 115 -24.19 -13.41 -13.33
C CYS A 115 -24.36 -13.13 -14.81
N SER A 116 -23.95 -14.08 -15.67
CA SER A 116 -24.07 -13.90 -17.11
C SER A 116 -25.53 -13.80 -17.56
N GLU A 117 -26.42 -14.62 -16.99
CA GLU A 117 -27.85 -14.54 -17.29
C GLU A 117 -28.52 -13.31 -16.65
N ASN A 118 -28.12 -12.95 -15.43
CA ASN A 118 -28.57 -11.72 -14.79
C ASN A 118 -28.21 -10.49 -15.65
N PHE A 119 -27.01 -10.45 -16.23
CA PHE A 119 -26.61 -9.40 -17.16
C PHE A 119 -27.45 -9.40 -18.44
N ASN A 120 -27.71 -10.56 -19.05
CA ASN A 120 -28.56 -10.64 -20.24
C ASN A 120 -29.93 -10.00 -20.00
N GLN A 121 -30.54 -10.26 -18.84
CA GLN A 121 -31.85 -9.71 -18.48
C GLN A 121 -31.84 -8.19 -18.37
N VAL A 122 -30.86 -7.61 -17.66
CA VAL A 122 -30.83 -6.16 -17.43
C VAL A 122 -30.29 -5.35 -18.61
N LEU A 123 -29.46 -5.95 -19.46
CA LEU A 123 -28.88 -5.31 -20.64
C LEU A 123 -29.83 -5.35 -21.86
N ALA A 124 -30.82 -6.26 -21.88
CA ALA A 124 -31.81 -6.37 -22.96
C ALA A 124 -32.55 -5.04 -23.24
N ALA A 125 -32.86 -4.27 -22.19
CA ALA A 125 -33.53 -2.98 -22.31
C ALA A 125 -32.72 -1.92 -23.09
N TYR A 126 -31.40 -2.13 -23.23
CA TYR A 126 -30.46 -1.24 -23.91
C TYR A 126 -30.08 -1.74 -25.32
N GLY A 127 -30.69 -2.83 -25.78
CA GLY A 127 -30.42 -3.41 -27.10
C GLY A 127 -29.07 -4.13 -27.20
N ILE A 128 -28.45 -4.47 -26.06
CA ILE A 128 -27.21 -5.23 -26.01
C ILE A 128 -27.55 -6.72 -26.13
N ALA A 129 -26.89 -7.40 -27.06
CA ALA A 129 -27.18 -8.80 -27.37
C ALA A 129 -26.74 -9.74 -26.21
N PRO A 130 -27.52 -10.79 -25.91
CA PRO A 130 -27.20 -11.72 -24.83
C PRO A 130 -25.94 -12.54 -25.15
N ARG A 131 -25.23 -12.96 -24.11
CA ARG A 131 -24.07 -13.85 -24.19
C ARG A 131 -24.23 -15.02 -23.25
N LEU A 132 -23.65 -16.17 -23.63
CA LEU A 132 -23.58 -17.34 -22.76
C LEU A 132 -22.63 -17.15 -21.57
N GLY A 133 -21.66 -16.24 -21.73
CA GLY A 133 -20.74 -15.84 -20.67
C GLY A 133 -20.17 -14.45 -20.94
N TRP A 134 -20.16 -13.61 -19.90
CA TRP A 134 -19.68 -12.24 -20.00
C TRP A 134 -18.22 -12.11 -19.53
N PRO A 135 -17.30 -11.50 -20.30
CA PRO A 135 -15.96 -11.18 -19.84
C PRO A 135 -16.01 -9.94 -18.93
N ALA A 136 -16.35 -10.15 -17.67
CA ALA A 136 -16.49 -9.09 -16.67
C ALA A 136 -15.18 -8.83 -15.92
N ILE A 137 -15.15 -7.72 -15.19
CA ILE A 137 -14.21 -7.55 -14.08
C ILE A 137 -14.89 -8.08 -12.83
N ASN A 138 -14.33 -9.13 -12.25
CA ASN A 138 -14.89 -9.88 -11.15
C ASN A 138 -14.27 -9.35 -9.84
N PHE A 139 -14.84 -8.27 -9.30
CA PHE A 139 -14.34 -7.64 -8.07
C PHE A 139 -14.57 -8.55 -6.84
N PHE A 140 -13.59 -8.55 -5.93
CA PHE A 140 -13.55 -9.32 -4.68
C PHE A 140 -13.36 -10.83 -4.84
N PHE A 141 -13.31 -11.34 -6.06
CA PHE A 141 -12.96 -12.74 -6.31
C PHE A 141 -11.50 -13.03 -5.94
N ASN A 142 -11.30 -14.06 -5.13
CA ASN A 142 -9.97 -14.55 -4.77
C ASN A 142 -9.51 -15.64 -5.76
N THR A 143 -9.30 -15.21 -7.01
CA THR A 143 -8.79 -16.06 -8.08
C THR A 143 -7.28 -15.87 -8.26
N ALA A 144 -6.54 -16.94 -8.54
CA ALA A 144 -5.13 -16.87 -8.94
C ALA A 144 -4.80 -17.86 -10.05
N VAL A 145 -3.73 -17.57 -10.79
CA VAL A 145 -3.06 -18.53 -11.67
C VAL A 145 -1.76 -18.94 -10.98
N ASN A 146 -1.61 -20.22 -10.65
CA ASN A 146 -0.40 -20.72 -9.99
C ASN A 146 0.74 -20.97 -10.99
N GLU A 147 1.93 -21.35 -10.49
CA GLU A 147 3.12 -21.60 -11.31
C GLU A 147 2.95 -22.72 -12.35
N SER A 148 2.01 -23.64 -12.11
CA SER A 148 1.64 -24.71 -13.05
C SER A 148 0.62 -24.26 -14.11
N GLY A 149 0.15 -23.02 -14.06
CA GLY A 149 -0.89 -22.48 -14.94
C GLY A 149 -2.31 -22.88 -14.57
N GLU A 150 -2.52 -23.48 -13.39
CA GLU A 150 -3.84 -23.82 -12.89
C GLU A 150 -4.52 -22.58 -12.31
N ILE A 151 -5.80 -22.43 -12.62
CA ILE A 151 -6.64 -21.36 -12.08
C ILE A 151 -7.29 -21.88 -10.79
N THR A 152 -7.00 -21.21 -9.68
CA THR A 152 -7.55 -21.54 -8.37
C THR A 152 -8.51 -20.45 -7.92
N SER A 153 -9.58 -20.85 -7.21
CA SER A 153 -10.49 -19.96 -6.50
C SER A 153 -10.51 -20.31 -5.02
N ALA A 154 -10.80 -19.33 -4.19
CA ALA A 154 -10.99 -19.49 -2.75
C ALA A 154 -11.97 -18.42 -2.25
N GLU A 155 -12.30 -18.48 -0.96
CA GLU A 155 -13.14 -17.46 -0.33
C GLU A 155 -12.56 -16.06 -0.53
N SER A 156 -13.45 -15.11 -0.84
CA SER A 156 -13.12 -13.71 -0.98
C SER A 156 -12.41 -13.16 0.26
N TRP A 157 -11.49 -12.22 0.04
CA TRP A 157 -10.82 -11.51 1.13
C TRP A 157 -11.60 -10.30 1.64
N SER A 158 -12.69 -9.95 0.96
CA SER A 158 -13.50 -8.80 1.27
C SER A 158 -14.14 -8.92 2.65
N ARG A 159 -14.16 -7.81 3.37
CA ARG A 159 -14.82 -7.64 4.67
C ARG A 159 -15.97 -6.66 4.56
N PRO A 160 -16.91 -6.64 5.53
CA PRO A 160 -17.98 -5.65 5.55
C PRO A 160 -17.45 -4.23 5.35
N GLY A 161 -17.92 -3.56 4.30
CA GLY A 161 -17.56 -2.21 3.92
C GLY A 161 -16.32 -2.08 3.04
N ASP A 162 -15.72 -3.18 2.57
CA ASP A 162 -14.70 -3.12 1.53
C ASP A 162 -15.29 -2.67 0.19
N TYR A 163 -14.48 -1.96 -0.59
CA TYR A 163 -14.94 -1.36 -1.83
C TYR A 163 -13.83 -1.17 -2.86
N VAL A 164 -14.26 -1.03 -4.10
CA VAL A 164 -13.46 -0.44 -5.19
C VAL A 164 -14.12 0.87 -5.59
N LEU A 165 -13.33 1.94 -5.68
CA LEU A 165 -13.75 3.25 -6.16
C LEU A 165 -13.10 3.50 -7.52
N LEU A 166 -13.94 3.62 -8.55
CA LEU A 166 -13.56 3.83 -9.93
C LEU A 166 -13.92 5.24 -10.37
N LYS A 167 -13.17 5.85 -11.27
CA LYS A 167 -13.52 7.10 -11.95
C LYS A 167 -13.84 6.83 -13.42
N ALA A 168 -14.98 7.32 -13.90
CA ALA A 168 -15.36 7.20 -15.30
C ALA A 168 -14.60 8.22 -16.17
N HIS A 169 -14.06 7.77 -17.31
CA HIS A 169 -13.40 8.62 -18.30
C HIS A 169 -14.31 9.03 -19.46
N GLN A 170 -15.46 8.36 -19.60
CA GLN A 170 -16.45 8.61 -20.63
C GLN A 170 -17.85 8.56 -20.00
N ASP A 171 -18.87 8.91 -20.77
CA ASP A 171 -20.25 8.57 -20.40
C ASP A 171 -20.43 7.06 -20.59
N LEU A 172 -20.84 6.37 -19.52
CA LEU A 172 -20.92 4.92 -19.46
C LEU A 172 -22.35 4.47 -19.13
N LEU A 173 -22.74 3.34 -19.69
CA LEU A 173 -23.69 2.43 -19.07
C LEU A 173 -22.87 1.36 -18.32
N CYS A 174 -23.04 1.30 -17.01
CA CYS A 174 -22.41 0.28 -16.19
C CYS A 174 -23.44 -0.77 -15.79
N ALA A 175 -22.97 -2.00 -15.56
CA ALA A 175 -23.76 -3.06 -14.96
C ALA A 175 -22.94 -3.75 -13.87
N SER A 176 -23.60 -4.05 -12.76
CA SER A 176 -23.00 -4.84 -11.67
C SER A 176 -23.94 -5.96 -11.27
N SER A 177 -23.37 -7.11 -10.94
CA SER A 177 -24.08 -8.27 -10.39
C SER A 177 -23.63 -8.53 -8.96
N ALA A 178 -24.54 -8.89 -8.07
CA ALA A 178 -24.22 -9.56 -6.82
C ALA A 178 -24.16 -11.06 -7.14
N CYS A 179 -22.94 -11.62 -7.13
CA CYS A 179 -22.71 -13.00 -7.56
C CYS A 179 -23.62 -14.01 -6.82
N PRO A 180 -24.32 -14.89 -7.55
CA PRO A 180 -25.22 -15.87 -6.95
C PRO A 180 -24.50 -17.13 -6.44
N ASP A 181 -23.19 -17.27 -6.64
CA ASP A 181 -22.49 -18.52 -6.38
C ASP A 181 -22.51 -18.90 -4.89
N ASP A 182 -23.22 -19.98 -4.58
CA ASP A 182 -23.32 -20.57 -3.25
C ASP A 182 -22.82 -22.04 -3.23
N ILE A 183 -22.34 -22.56 -4.36
CA ILE A 183 -21.88 -23.95 -4.48
C ILE A 183 -20.40 -24.10 -4.18
N ASP A 184 -19.66 -22.99 -4.15
CA ASP A 184 -18.24 -22.91 -3.88
C ASP A 184 -17.91 -21.80 -2.85
N PRO A 185 -16.65 -21.66 -2.39
CA PRO A 185 -16.32 -20.74 -1.31
C PRO A 185 -16.33 -19.26 -1.70
N VAL A 186 -16.44 -18.86 -2.98
CA VAL A 186 -16.11 -17.49 -3.42
C VAL A 186 -16.92 -16.42 -2.70
N ASN A 187 -18.21 -16.67 -2.43
CA ASN A 187 -19.09 -15.78 -1.66
C ASN A 187 -19.24 -16.19 -0.18
N GLY A 188 -18.33 -17.01 0.35
CA GLY A 188 -18.48 -17.60 1.69
C GLY A 188 -19.73 -18.47 1.83
N TRP A 189 -20.17 -19.11 0.73
CA TRP A 189 -21.40 -19.93 0.63
C TRP A 189 -22.71 -19.20 0.98
N CYS A 190 -22.68 -17.87 1.13
CA CYS A 190 -23.86 -17.09 1.50
C CYS A 190 -23.90 -15.82 0.65
N PRO A 191 -24.49 -15.88 -0.56
CA PRO A 191 -24.66 -14.70 -1.39
C PRO A 191 -25.41 -13.59 -0.63
N THR A 192 -24.81 -12.42 -0.57
CA THR A 192 -25.36 -11.21 0.05
C THR A 192 -25.46 -10.07 -0.99
N PRO A 193 -26.15 -8.97 -0.67
CA PRO A 193 -26.27 -7.85 -1.59
C PRO A 193 -24.95 -7.09 -1.83
N ILE A 194 -24.83 -6.48 -3.00
CA ILE A 194 -23.79 -5.49 -3.32
C ILE A 194 -24.39 -4.09 -3.29
N HIS A 195 -23.62 -3.12 -2.85
CA HIS A 195 -24.06 -1.72 -2.81
C HIS A 195 -23.23 -0.87 -3.78
N VAL A 196 -23.90 -0.06 -4.60
CA VAL A 196 -23.24 0.83 -5.57
C VAL A 196 -23.59 2.28 -5.27
N ARG A 197 -22.58 3.15 -5.20
CA ARG A 197 -22.73 4.61 -5.07
C ARG A 197 -22.09 5.32 -6.25
N ILE A 198 -22.78 6.33 -6.76
CA ILE A 198 -22.24 7.24 -7.77
C ILE A 198 -21.99 8.60 -7.11
N TYR A 199 -20.75 9.07 -7.14
CA TYR A 199 -20.38 10.40 -6.64
C TYR A 199 -20.22 11.40 -7.79
N ALA A 200 -20.44 12.67 -7.46
CA ALA A 200 -20.33 13.78 -8.39
C ALA A 200 -18.91 13.94 -8.95
N ALA A 201 -18.79 14.52 -10.15
CA ALA A 201 -17.51 14.64 -10.86
C ALA A 201 -16.57 15.68 -10.22
N GLU A 202 -17.13 16.58 -9.41
CA GLU A 202 -16.43 17.63 -8.68
C GLU A 202 -15.70 17.10 -7.44
N GLU A 203 -16.00 15.87 -7.02
CA GLU A 203 -15.31 15.23 -5.91
C GLU A 203 -13.85 14.94 -6.25
N ASN A 204 -13.00 15.00 -5.23
CA ASN A 204 -11.58 14.73 -5.37
C ASN A 204 -11.13 13.67 -4.37
N PHE A 205 -11.23 12.41 -4.79
CA PHE A 205 -10.73 11.27 -4.03
C PHE A 205 -9.25 11.03 -4.34
N SER A 206 -8.43 10.99 -3.31
CA SER A 206 -7.01 10.65 -3.45
C SER A 206 -6.83 9.16 -3.75
N PRO A 207 -5.92 8.80 -4.67
CA PRO A 207 -5.60 7.40 -4.91
C PRO A 207 -5.12 6.70 -3.65
N ALA A 208 -5.60 5.49 -3.37
CA ALA A 208 -5.18 4.72 -2.21
C ALA A 208 -5.40 3.21 -2.41
N ILE A 209 -4.45 2.40 -1.97
CA ILE A 209 -4.62 0.95 -1.84
C ILE A 209 -4.81 0.64 -0.35
N GLY A 210 -5.82 -0.15 -0.02
CA GLY A 210 -6.14 -0.57 1.33
C GLY A 210 -5.51 -1.90 1.64
N ARG A 211 -4.82 -2.00 2.78
CA ARG A 211 -4.16 -3.23 3.21
C ARG A 211 -4.48 -3.57 4.65
N ARG A 212 -4.65 -4.87 4.91
CA ARG A 212 -4.73 -5.44 6.27
C ARG A 212 -3.54 -6.36 6.45
N SER A 213 -2.60 -5.98 7.30
CA SER A 213 -1.40 -6.78 7.56
C SER A 213 -1.71 -8.05 8.35
N THR A 214 -2.72 -8.03 9.22
CA THR A 214 -3.22 -9.20 9.93
C THR A 214 -4.74 -9.13 10.09
N PRO A 215 -5.42 -10.25 10.40
CA PRO A 215 -6.86 -10.25 10.56
C PRO A 215 -7.37 -9.32 11.68
N GLU A 216 -6.56 -9.09 12.71
CA GLU A 216 -6.90 -8.29 13.89
C GLU A 216 -6.71 -6.78 13.69
N LEU A 217 -5.99 -6.36 12.65
CA LEU A 217 -5.72 -4.96 12.39
C LEU A 217 -6.79 -4.32 11.49
N PRO A 218 -7.12 -3.05 11.73
CA PRO A 218 -8.02 -2.32 10.84
C PRO A 218 -7.37 -2.15 9.46
N LEU A 219 -8.22 -1.93 8.45
CA LEU A 219 -7.77 -1.52 7.12
C LEU A 219 -6.95 -0.23 7.21
N ARG A 220 -5.77 -0.22 6.59
CA ARG A 220 -4.98 0.99 6.39
C ARG A 220 -4.93 1.33 4.91
N LEU A 221 -5.44 2.52 4.58
CA LEU A 221 -5.29 3.08 3.24
C LEU A 221 -3.86 3.60 3.08
N THR A 222 -3.35 3.49 1.84
CA THR A 222 -2.08 4.09 1.46
C THR A 222 -2.13 5.59 1.68
N GLN A 223 -1.09 6.13 2.31
CA GLN A 223 -0.96 7.54 2.64
C GLN A 223 0.33 8.15 2.09
N ASP A 224 0.37 9.47 2.08
CA ASP A 224 1.56 10.23 1.73
C ASP A 224 2.55 10.25 2.91
N SER A 225 3.84 10.14 2.60
CA SER A 225 4.91 10.50 3.53
C SER A 225 5.07 12.03 3.59
N ALA A 226 5.98 12.48 4.44
CA ALA A 226 6.30 13.90 4.55
C ALA A 226 7.13 14.42 3.37
N PHE A 227 7.52 13.53 2.46
CA PHE A 227 8.36 13.80 1.30
C PHE A 227 7.61 13.55 -0.01
N THR A 228 6.42 12.93 0.03
CA THR A 228 5.68 12.52 -1.17
C THR A 228 5.39 13.67 -2.14
N ALA A 229 5.14 14.89 -1.66
CA ALA A 229 4.94 16.05 -2.54
C ALA A 229 6.18 16.33 -3.41
N ARG A 230 7.39 16.22 -2.84
CA ARG A 230 8.65 16.39 -3.57
C ARG A 230 8.96 15.17 -4.43
N VAL A 231 8.73 13.96 -3.94
CA VAL A 231 8.89 12.74 -4.75
C VAL A 231 8.00 12.79 -6.00
N ARG A 232 6.73 13.17 -5.88
CA ARG A 232 5.78 13.31 -7.00
C ARG A 232 6.20 14.37 -8.03
N SER A 233 6.99 15.36 -7.62
CA SER A 233 7.55 16.34 -8.57
C SER A 233 8.65 15.77 -9.45
N LEU A 234 9.25 14.64 -9.05
CA LEU A 234 10.39 14.00 -9.73
C LEU A 234 10.01 12.68 -10.41
N THR A 235 8.90 12.06 -10.03
CA THR A 235 8.43 10.80 -10.61
C THR A 235 6.94 10.58 -10.45
N LYS A 236 6.34 9.84 -11.39
CA LYS A 236 4.99 9.27 -11.26
C LYS A 236 5.02 7.77 -10.96
N ASN A 237 6.20 7.15 -10.96
CA ASN A 237 6.39 5.72 -10.73
C ASN A 237 6.42 5.42 -9.23
N LEU A 238 5.26 5.55 -8.59
CA LEU A 238 5.03 5.24 -7.19
C LEU A 238 4.33 3.89 -7.04
N VAL A 239 4.65 3.18 -5.98
CA VAL A 239 3.96 1.95 -5.56
C VAL A 239 3.56 2.05 -4.09
N GLU A 240 2.62 1.19 -3.69
CA GLU A 240 2.30 0.98 -2.28
C GLU A 240 3.37 0.13 -1.62
N TYR A 241 3.85 0.59 -0.45
CA TYR A 241 4.68 -0.21 0.44
C TYR A 241 4.35 0.15 1.89
N ASN A 242 3.86 -0.82 2.65
CA ASN A 242 3.43 -0.66 4.05
C ASN A 242 2.50 0.56 4.24
N SER A 243 1.46 0.68 3.42
CA SER A 243 0.50 1.77 3.40
C SER A 243 1.11 3.15 3.14
N PHE A 244 2.26 3.24 2.47
CA PHE A 244 2.83 4.51 2.01
C PHE A 244 3.10 4.48 0.51
N TRP A 245 2.96 5.64 -0.14
CA TRP A 245 3.43 5.83 -1.51
C TRP A 245 4.96 5.97 -1.52
N VAL A 246 5.66 5.01 -2.14
CA VAL A 246 7.11 5.00 -2.28
C VAL A 246 7.53 5.00 -3.76
N PRO A 247 8.64 5.67 -4.12
CA PRO A 247 9.12 5.69 -5.50
C PRO A 247 9.79 4.36 -5.88
N MET A 248 9.35 3.74 -6.98
CA MET A 248 10.06 2.62 -7.57
C MET A 248 11.36 3.05 -8.23
N SER A 249 11.30 4.15 -8.99
CA SER A 249 12.42 4.80 -9.63
C SER A 249 12.05 6.24 -10.02
N TYR A 250 13.06 7.07 -10.26
CA TYR A 250 12.93 8.46 -10.68
C TYR A 250 13.15 8.58 -12.18
N SER A 251 12.11 9.03 -12.89
CA SER A 251 12.02 8.97 -14.36
C SER A 251 13.16 9.67 -15.11
N HIS A 252 13.76 10.70 -14.52
CA HIS A 252 14.83 11.47 -15.17
C HIS A 252 16.20 10.77 -15.15
N HIS A 253 16.41 9.83 -14.22
CA HIS A 253 17.73 9.21 -14.00
C HIS A 253 17.73 7.71 -14.26
N GLY A 254 16.66 7.02 -13.89
CA GLY A 254 16.59 5.56 -13.90
C GLY A 254 17.38 4.92 -12.75
N ASP A 255 16.98 3.70 -12.41
CA ASP A 255 17.49 2.92 -11.28
C ASP A 255 19.02 2.70 -11.32
N GLN A 256 19.61 2.56 -12.52
CA GLN A 256 21.07 2.41 -12.66
C GLN A 256 21.83 3.67 -12.24
N ALA A 257 21.35 4.86 -12.60
CA ALA A 257 22.00 6.11 -12.21
C ALA A 257 21.85 6.37 -10.71
N GLU A 258 20.69 6.03 -10.14
CA GLU A 258 20.44 6.09 -8.70
C GLU A 258 21.41 5.16 -7.93
N TYR A 259 21.59 3.92 -8.42
CA TYR A 259 22.55 2.96 -7.86
C TYR A 259 24.00 3.50 -7.88
N TRP A 260 24.46 4.05 -9.00
CA TRP A 260 25.81 4.60 -9.07
C TRP A 260 25.98 5.88 -8.23
N ALA A 261 24.93 6.70 -8.10
CA ALA A 261 24.95 7.82 -7.17
C ALA A 261 25.14 7.34 -5.72
N LEU A 262 24.41 6.28 -5.31
CA LEU A 262 24.59 5.66 -4.01
C LEU A 262 26.03 5.14 -3.80
N ARG A 263 26.59 4.40 -4.76
CA ARG A 263 27.92 3.76 -4.63
C ARG A 263 29.09 4.75 -4.71
N GLU A 264 28.99 5.76 -5.57
CA GLU A 264 30.14 6.63 -5.90
C GLU A 264 30.03 8.02 -5.28
N ARG A 265 28.81 8.45 -4.91
CA ARG A 265 28.53 9.82 -4.49
C ARG A 265 27.65 9.84 -3.23
N VAL A 266 26.39 10.20 -3.37
CA VAL A 266 25.40 10.23 -2.31
C VAL A 266 24.00 10.08 -2.92
N ALA A 267 23.15 9.36 -2.20
CA ALA A 267 21.76 9.13 -2.53
C ALA A 267 20.85 9.44 -1.34
N LEU A 268 19.63 9.89 -1.63
CA LEU A 268 18.61 10.21 -0.65
C LEU A 268 17.37 9.34 -0.84
N MET A 269 16.99 8.57 0.16
CA MET A 269 15.86 7.64 0.09
C MET A 269 14.81 7.96 1.16
N ASP A 270 13.53 7.89 0.78
CA ASP A 270 12.42 7.92 1.73
C ASP A 270 12.21 6.54 2.37
N LEU A 271 12.38 6.47 3.70
CA LEU A 271 12.18 5.27 4.51
C LEU A 271 10.98 5.41 5.46
N SER A 272 10.10 6.37 5.20
CA SER A 272 8.93 6.65 6.05
C SER A 272 8.00 5.46 6.22
N ALA A 273 7.97 4.56 5.23
CA ALA A 273 7.17 3.34 5.23
C ALA A 273 7.53 2.32 6.33
N LEU A 274 8.77 2.33 6.84
CA LEU A 274 9.17 1.48 7.97
C LEU A 274 8.32 1.80 9.21
N ARG A 275 8.01 0.80 10.02
CA ARG A 275 7.17 0.98 11.21
C ARG A 275 7.98 1.40 12.41
N LYS A 276 7.54 2.47 13.08
CA LYS A 276 8.15 2.99 14.30
C LYS A 276 7.22 2.77 15.47
N PHE A 277 7.72 2.13 16.52
CA PHE A 277 7.02 1.90 17.77
C PHE A 277 7.81 2.46 18.94
N GLU A 278 7.23 3.43 19.66
CA GLU A 278 7.76 3.90 20.93
C GLU A 278 7.42 2.87 22.01
N VAL A 279 8.44 2.35 22.70
CA VAL A 279 8.33 1.35 23.76
C VAL A 279 8.82 2.00 25.05
N VAL A 280 7.87 2.46 25.88
CA VAL A 280 8.16 3.33 27.03
C VAL A 280 7.57 2.75 28.31
N GLY A 281 8.37 2.70 29.37
CA GLY A 281 7.95 2.23 30.69
C GLY A 281 9.08 1.55 31.45
N PRO A 282 8.91 1.34 32.77
CA PRO A 282 9.93 0.73 33.62
C PRO A 282 10.38 -0.65 33.13
N ASP A 283 9.49 -1.41 32.47
CA ASP A 283 9.79 -2.75 31.95
C ASP A 283 10.15 -2.78 30.45
N ALA A 284 10.34 -1.62 29.80
CA ALA A 284 10.60 -1.56 28.36
C ALA A 284 11.85 -2.36 27.94
N ARG A 285 12.92 -2.25 28.75
CA ARG A 285 14.14 -3.04 28.58
C ARG A 285 13.86 -4.55 28.70
N SER A 286 13.06 -4.96 29.69
CA SER A 286 12.74 -6.36 29.95
C SER A 286 11.93 -6.97 28.81
N LEU A 287 10.93 -6.23 28.30
CA LEU A 287 10.14 -6.62 27.13
C LEU A 287 11.02 -6.83 25.90
N LEU A 288 11.85 -5.83 25.56
CA LEU A 288 12.71 -5.89 24.39
C LEU A 288 13.82 -6.94 24.54
N GLN A 289 14.38 -7.11 25.74
CA GLN A 289 15.37 -8.16 26.00
C GLN A 289 14.80 -9.57 25.84
N TRP A 290 13.49 -9.75 26.08
CA TRP A 290 12.82 -11.04 25.91
C TRP A 290 12.41 -11.29 24.45
N THR A 291 12.03 -10.25 23.72
CA THR A 291 11.49 -10.36 22.34
C THR A 291 12.53 -10.23 21.24
N PHE A 292 13.67 -9.59 21.50
CA PHE A 292 14.65 -9.21 20.48
C PHE A 292 15.92 -10.06 20.57
N SER A 293 16.49 -10.44 19.43
CA SER A 293 17.62 -11.37 19.35
C SER A 293 18.95 -10.80 19.89
N ARG A 294 19.08 -9.47 20.01
CA ARG A 294 20.25 -8.82 20.60
C ARG A 294 20.11 -8.65 22.11
N ASN A 295 21.25 -8.61 22.80
CA ASN A 295 21.29 -8.25 24.22
C ASN A 295 21.05 -6.74 24.40
N VAL A 296 19.77 -6.37 24.52
CA VAL A 296 19.29 -4.98 24.74
C VAL A 296 19.85 -4.39 26.04
N ALA A 297 20.11 -5.21 27.06
CA ALA A 297 20.68 -4.74 28.33
C ALA A 297 22.11 -4.19 28.19
N LYS A 298 22.83 -4.55 27.11
CA LYS A 298 24.17 -4.02 26.80
C LYS A 298 24.15 -2.72 25.98
N LEU A 299 23.00 -2.29 25.46
CA LEU A 299 22.92 -1.03 24.71
C LEU A 299 23.08 0.15 25.65
N ALA A 300 23.99 1.06 25.37
CA ALA A 300 24.04 2.33 26.10
C ALA A 300 22.94 3.29 25.60
N VAL A 301 22.55 4.27 26.42
CA VAL A 301 21.71 5.38 25.97
C VAL A 301 22.40 6.07 24.78
N GLY A 302 21.65 6.34 23.69
CA GLY A 302 22.18 6.87 22.44
C GLY A 302 22.75 5.80 21.49
N GLN A 303 22.51 4.52 21.79
CA GLN A 303 22.92 3.38 20.97
C GLN A 303 21.70 2.68 20.38
N SER A 304 21.85 2.19 19.16
CA SER A 304 20.90 1.30 18.52
C SER A 304 21.50 -0.08 18.23
N ALA A 305 20.67 -1.07 17.93
CA ALA A 305 21.14 -2.37 17.46
C ALA A 305 20.14 -3.04 16.53
N TYR A 306 20.67 -3.62 15.45
CA TYR A 306 19.93 -4.46 14.52
C TYR A 306 19.86 -5.91 14.99
N GLY A 307 18.68 -6.52 14.81
CA GLY A 307 18.36 -7.87 15.20
C GLY A 307 16.95 -8.25 14.77
N CYS A 308 16.45 -9.35 15.30
CA CYS A 308 15.15 -9.92 14.94
C CYS A 308 14.22 -9.87 16.14
N LEU A 309 12.94 -9.54 15.91
CA LEU A 309 11.86 -9.92 16.80
C LEU A 309 11.58 -11.42 16.62
N LEU A 310 11.52 -12.13 17.73
CA LEU A 310 11.38 -13.59 17.74
C LEU A 310 10.12 -14.01 18.49
N ASN A 311 9.55 -15.12 18.05
CA ASN A 311 8.58 -15.89 18.81
C ASN A 311 9.29 -16.83 19.83
N PRO A 312 8.55 -17.44 20.79
CA PRO A 312 9.13 -18.31 21.82
C PRO A 312 9.85 -19.55 21.29
N HIS A 313 9.61 -19.94 20.03
CA HIS A 313 10.20 -21.09 19.38
C HIS A 313 11.44 -20.71 18.54
N GLY A 314 11.86 -19.44 18.58
CA GLY A 314 12.99 -18.93 17.79
C GLY A 314 12.65 -18.57 16.35
N GLY A 315 11.37 -18.65 15.95
CA GLY A 315 10.93 -18.19 14.64
C GLY A 315 10.96 -16.66 14.55
N ILE A 316 11.45 -16.14 13.43
CA ILE A 316 11.50 -14.70 13.15
C ILE A 316 10.08 -14.20 12.89
N ILE A 317 9.70 -13.15 13.60
CA ILE A 317 8.46 -12.40 13.39
C ILE A 317 8.73 -11.27 12.42
N ASP A 318 9.77 -10.50 12.69
CA ASP A 318 10.28 -9.43 11.84
C ASP A 318 11.75 -9.14 12.20
N ASP A 319 12.43 -8.35 11.40
CA ASP A 319 13.73 -7.76 11.71
C ASP A 319 13.65 -6.24 11.82
N GLY A 320 14.61 -5.66 12.53
CA GLY A 320 14.56 -4.24 12.80
C GLY A 320 15.67 -3.72 13.69
N ILE A 321 15.54 -2.46 14.10
CA ILE A 321 16.50 -1.74 14.91
C ILE A 321 15.85 -1.26 16.20
N VAL A 322 16.43 -1.61 17.34
CA VAL A 322 16.06 -1.05 18.66
C VAL A 322 16.99 0.12 18.97
N PHE A 323 16.41 1.29 19.23
CA PHE A 323 17.07 2.51 19.71
C PHE A 323 16.84 2.65 21.22
N ARG A 324 17.90 2.83 22.01
CA ARG A 324 17.80 3.16 23.45
C ARG A 324 17.84 4.67 23.64
N LEU A 325 16.67 5.30 23.70
CA LEU A 325 16.49 6.75 23.84
C LEU A 325 16.70 7.24 25.28
N GLY A 326 16.56 6.36 26.27
CA GLY A 326 16.77 6.69 27.68
C GLY A 326 16.82 5.44 28.55
N GLU A 327 16.66 5.62 29.86
CA GLU A 327 16.62 4.50 30.80
C GLU A 327 15.37 3.63 30.63
N VAL A 328 14.23 4.29 30.35
CA VAL A 328 12.90 3.65 30.23
C VAL A 328 12.22 3.94 28.89
N ALA A 329 12.96 4.50 27.93
CA ALA A 329 12.44 4.92 26.63
C ALA A 329 13.25 4.26 25.51
N TYR A 330 12.56 3.48 24.69
CA TYR A 330 13.11 2.79 23.53
C TYR A 330 12.24 3.07 22.31
N ARG A 331 12.82 2.93 21.12
CA ARG A 331 12.08 2.87 19.87
C ARG A 331 12.49 1.62 19.13
N TYR A 332 11.51 0.86 18.65
CA TYR A 332 11.74 -0.23 17.71
C TYR A 332 11.31 0.23 16.32
N VAL A 333 12.18 0.06 15.34
CA VAL A 333 11.92 0.34 13.92
C VAL A 333 11.97 -0.98 13.17
N GLY A 334 10.83 -1.44 12.68
CA GLY A 334 10.66 -2.71 11.94
C GLY A 334 9.96 -2.47 10.60
N ASN A 335 9.49 -3.55 9.99
CA ASN A 335 8.81 -3.51 8.70
C ASN A 335 7.29 -3.64 8.84
N CYS A 336 6.78 -4.43 9.79
CA CYS A 336 5.37 -4.81 9.85
C CYS A 336 4.55 -4.10 10.94
N ASP A 337 3.27 -3.81 10.66
CA ASP A 337 2.33 -3.30 11.68
C ASP A 337 2.10 -4.33 12.81
N ALA A 338 2.22 -5.63 12.50
CA ALA A 338 2.04 -6.72 13.45
C ALA A 338 3.05 -6.71 14.61
N ASP A 339 4.19 -6.03 14.45
CA ASP A 339 5.25 -5.96 15.46
C ASP A 339 4.76 -5.29 16.74
N GLY A 340 4.01 -4.19 16.59
CA GLY A 340 3.39 -3.51 17.72
C GLY A 340 2.42 -4.42 18.48
N LEU A 341 1.59 -5.18 17.74
CA LEU A 341 0.67 -6.15 18.33
C LEU A 341 1.42 -7.27 19.05
N TRP A 342 2.51 -7.77 18.46
CA TRP A 342 3.33 -8.79 19.08
C TRP A 342 3.91 -8.31 20.41
N LEU A 343 4.52 -7.12 20.42
CA LEU A 343 5.08 -6.51 21.62
C LEU A 343 4.00 -6.31 22.70
N GLN A 344 2.81 -5.81 22.33
CA GLN A 344 1.68 -5.67 23.24
C GLN A 344 1.21 -7.01 23.82
N LYS A 345 1.10 -8.04 22.98
CA LYS A 345 0.70 -9.40 23.39
C LYS A 345 1.69 -10.00 24.38
N VAL A 346 2.98 -9.79 24.18
CA VAL A 346 4.03 -10.25 25.11
C VAL A 346 3.98 -9.46 26.41
N ALA A 347 3.90 -8.12 26.35
CA ALA A 347 3.83 -7.27 27.52
C ALA A 347 2.67 -7.66 28.44
N LYS A 348 1.47 -7.84 27.87
CA LYS A 348 0.28 -8.32 28.60
C LYS A 348 0.51 -9.68 29.25
N ARG A 349 1.06 -10.65 28.50
CA ARG A 349 1.28 -12.02 28.98
C ARG A 349 2.31 -12.10 30.11
N LYS A 350 3.34 -11.25 30.06
CA LYS A 350 4.42 -11.20 31.05
C LYS A 350 4.13 -10.26 32.22
N GLY A 351 3.05 -9.48 32.15
CA GLY A 351 2.71 -8.47 33.17
C GLY A 351 3.68 -7.29 33.18
N PHE A 352 4.30 -6.95 32.05
CA PHE A 352 5.24 -5.84 31.96
C PHE A 352 4.50 -4.49 31.91
N ALA A 353 4.94 -3.53 32.73
CA ALA A 353 4.46 -2.16 32.73
C ALA A 353 5.14 -1.36 31.61
N VAL A 354 4.58 -1.44 30.40
CA VAL A 354 5.09 -0.80 29.18
C VAL A 354 3.94 -0.29 28.32
N THR A 355 4.09 0.91 27.78
CA THR A 355 3.26 1.46 26.71
C THR A 355 3.97 1.28 25.37
N ILE A 356 3.25 0.71 24.39
CA ILE A 356 3.72 0.58 23.00
C ILE A 356 2.83 1.46 22.11
N THR A 357 3.41 2.50 21.52
CA THR A 357 2.69 3.46 20.67
C THR A 357 3.26 3.46 19.26
N ASN A 358 2.41 3.31 18.25
CA ASN A 358 2.82 3.48 16.85
C ASN A 358 3.07 4.97 16.56
N SER A 359 4.27 5.33 16.13
CA SER A 359 4.67 6.68 15.76
C SER A 359 4.91 6.86 14.25
N SER A 360 4.62 5.84 13.43
CA SER A 360 4.92 5.80 12.00
C SER A 360 4.28 6.94 11.22
N ASP A 361 3.05 7.35 11.58
CA ASP A 361 2.31 8.41 10.86
C ASP A 361 2.82 9.83 11.19
N ARG A 362 3.70 9.97 12.20
CA ARG A 362 4.21 11.27 12.65
C ARG A 362 5.72 11.41 12.53
N LEU A 363 6.43 10.31 12.62
CA LEU A 363 7.89 10.25 12.59
C LEU A 363 8.36 9.60 11.29
N HIS A 364 8.71 10.44 10.33
CA HIS A 364 9.19 10.04 9.01
C HIS A 364 10.71 10.09 8.98
N ASN A 365 11.33 9.43 8.00
CA ASN A 365 12.79 9.43 7.92
C ASN A 365 13.31 9.35 6.48
N LEU A 366 14.41 10.07 6.26
CA LEU A 366 15.23 9.95 5.05
C LEU A 366 16.52 9.21 5.36
N ALA A 367 16.97 8.36 4.44
CA ALA A 367 18.31 7.81 4.45
C ALA A 367 19.19 8.58 3.46
N LEU A 368 20.23 9.23 3.98
CA LEU A 368 21.29 9.86 3.21
C LEU A 368 22.51 8.92 3.21
N GLN A 369 22.75 8.22 2.10
CA GLN A 369 23.73 7.13 2.00
C GLN A 369 24.68 7.35 0.84
N GLY A 370 25.92 6.87 0.96
CA GLY A 370 26.98 6.98 -0.04
C GLY A 370 28.26 7.63 0.53
N PRO A 371 29.40 7.48 -0.15
CA PRO A 371 30.71 7.93 0.34
C PRO A 371 30.78 9.44 0.64
N ARG A 372 29.96 10.26 -0.02
CA ARG A 372 29.90 11.73 0.15
C ARG A 372 28.84 12.20 1.16
N SER A 373 28.09 11.27 1.77
CA SER A 373 27.04 11.59 2.75
C SER A 373 27.56 12.40 3.93
N ARG A 374 28.78 12.10 4.40
CA ARG A 374 29.45 12.84 5.47
C ARG A 374 29.72 14.29 5.10
N ASP A 375 30.36 14.49 3.94
CA ASP A 375 30.81 15.80 3.50
C ASP A 375 29.63 16.75 3.29
N LEU A 376 28.51 16.19 2.80
CA LEU A 376 27.25 16.92 2.66
C LEU A 376 26.64 17.26 4.03
N LEU A 377 26.58 16.28 4.94
CA LEU A 377 25.80 16.41 6.16
C LEU A 377 26.48 17.26 7.24
N TYR A 378 27.79 17.14 7.40
CA TYR A 378 28.51 17.75 8.53
C TYR A 378 28.39 19.28 8.60
N PRO A 379 28.47 20.02 7.48
CA PRO A 379 28.30 21.47 7.51
C PRO A 379 26.87 21.93 7.84
N LEU A 380 25.88 21.05 7.73
CA LEU A 380 24.45 21.40 7.86
C LEU A 380 23.88 21.14 9.25
N VAL A 381 24.51 20.25 10.03
CA VAL A 381 23.94 19.74 11.28
C VAL A 381 24.53 20.44 12.49
N GLU A 382 23.65 21.02 13.29
CA GLU A 382 23.95 21.48 14.64
C GLU A 382 23.45 20.41 15.63
N ILE A 383 24.36 19.73 16.35
CA ILE A 383 23.98 18.67 17.29
C ILE A 383 23.73 19.21 18.70
N ASN A 384 22.78 18.60 19.41
CA ASN A 384 22.58 18.86 20.83
C ASN A 384 23.63 18.10 21.65
N ALA A 385 24.18 18.74 22.68
CA ALA A 385 25.19 18.14 23.56
C ALA A 385 24.63 17.04 24.52
N GLU A 386 23.34 16.71 24.44
CA GLU A 386 22.64 15.79 25.35
C GLU A 386 23.22 14.36 25.36
N TRP A 387 23.83 13.93 24.25
CA TRP A 387 24.28 12.55 24.04
C TRP A 387 25.77 12.34 24.30
N LYS A 388 26.44 13.30 24.94
CA LYS A 388 27.91 13.30 25.17
C LYS A 388 28.73 13.20 23.88
N ILE A 389 28.13 13.64 22.77
CA ILE A 389 28.77 13.78 21.47
C ILE A 389 28.78 15.28 21.19
N THR A 390 29.98 15.83 21.04
CA THR A 390 30.18 17.28 20.83
C THR A 390 30.50 17.63 19.39
N ASN A 391 30.86 16.63 18.58
CA ASN A 391 31.07 16.78 17.15
C ASN A 391 30.48 15.58 16.40
N LEU A 392 29.83 15.82 15.27
CA LEU A 392 29.20 14.76 14.49
C LEU A 392 30.20 13.71 13.95
N SER A 393 31.48 14.07 13.80
CA SER A 393 32.56 13.14 13.46
C SER A 393 32.78 12.03 14.51
N GLU A 394 32.40 12.27 15.76
CA GLU A 394 32.49 11.30 16.85
C GLU A 394 31.35 10.26 16.81
N LEU A 395 30.32 10.49 16.00
CA LEU A 395 29.15 9.59 15.89
C LEU A 395 29.56 8.26 15.27
N LYS A 396 29.68 7.22 16.11
CA LYS A 396 30.04 5.86 15.70
C LYS A 396 28.85 5.14 15.04
N PHE A 397 29.14 4.07 14.31
CA PHE A 397 28.09 3.22 13.72
C PHE A 397 27.15 2.68 14.80
N PHE A 398 25.85 2.60 14.51
CA PHE A 398 24.79 2.25 15.49
C PHE A 398 24.74 3.19 16.72
N ARG A 399 25.13 4.45 16.54
CA ARG A 399 24.87 5.54 17.48
C ARG A 399 23.99 6.59 16.83
N PHE A 400 23.26 7.34 17.64
CA PHE A 400 22.43 8.43 17.19
C PHE A 400 22.50 9.62 18.14
N VAL A 401 22.15 10.79 17.62
CA VAL A 401 22.08 12.06 18.34
C VAL A 401 20.85 12.84 17.89
N THR A 402 20.42 13.79 18.68
CA THR A 402 19.46 14.81 18.27
C THR A 402 20.19 16.08 17.86
N GLY A 403 19.59 16.83 16.93
CA GLY A 403 20.15 18.08 16.44
C GLY A 403 19.17 18.83 15.56
N ARG A 404 19.70 19.75 14.76
CA ARG A 404 18.96 20.57 13.83
C ARG A 404 19.69 20.69 12.51
N ILE A 405 18.93 20.77 11.42
CA ILE A 405 19.42 21.19 10.10
C ILE A 405 18.70 22.49 9.78
N GLY A 406 19.40 23.62 9.93
CA GLY A 406 18.77 24.93 10.00
C GLY A 406 17.69 24.97 11.08
N GLU A 407 16.44 25.21 10.69
CA GLU A 407 15.32 25.23 11.64
C GLU A 407 14.67 23.86 11.91
N VAL A 408 15.08 22.81 11.21
CA VAL A 408 14.43 21.50 11.25
C VAL A 408 15.03 20.64 12.37
N PRO A 409 14.28 20.28 13.44
CA PRO A 409 14.74 19.33 14.44
C PRO A 409 14.80 17.91 13.85
N VAL A 410 15.91 17.22 14.06
CA VAL A 410 16.15 15.86 13.57
C VAL A 410 16.73 14.97 14.65
N LEU A 411 16.39 13.68 14.62
CA LEU A 411 17.22 12.62 15.21
C LEU A 411 18.05 12.00 14.10
N LEU A 412 19.36 12.06 14.26
CA LEU A 412 20.34 11.59 13.30
C LEU A 412 20.95 10.28 13.78
N SER A 413 20.73 9.21 13.03
CA SER A 413 21.27 7.89 13.31
C SER A 413 22.35 7.54 12.30
N ARG A 414 23.52 7.07 12.74
CA ARG A 414 24.52 6.48 11.84
C ARG A 414 24.19 5.01 11.61
N THR A 415 23.13 4.80 10.84
CA THR A 415 22.61 3.51 10.37
C THR A 415 22.35 3.59 8.86
N GLY A 416 22.19 2.43 8.24
CA GLY A 416 21.94 2.33 6.81
C GLY A 416 21.77 0.88 6.41
N TYR A 417 21.01 0.67 5.33
CA TYR A 417 20.68 -0.64 4.79
C TYR A 417 21.02 -0.67 3.29
N THR A 418 22.18 -0.12 2.94
CA THR A 418 22.71 -0.08 1.57
C THR A 418 24.14 -0.63 1.49
N GLY A 419 24.75 -0.95 2.64
CA GLY A 419 26.17 -1.27 2.74
C GLY A 419 27.11 -0.07 2.62
N GLU A 420 26.59 1.13 2.38
CA GLU A 420 27.37 2.36 2.26
C GLU A 420 27.51 3.10 3.60
N LEU A 421 28.46 4.04 3.65
CA LEU A 421 28.46 5.07 4.68
C LEU A 421 27.17 5.89 4.58
N GLY A 422 26.50 6.14 5.69
CA GLY A 422 25.37 7.05 5.68
C GLY A 422 24.70 7.23 7.01
N TYR A 423 23.58 7.94 6.94
CA TYR A 423 22.79 8.35 8.07
C TYR A 423 21.30 8.27 7.77
N GLU A 424 20.51 8.02 8.80
CA GLU A 424 19.06 8.16 8.78
C GLU A 424 18.65 9.38 9.60
N LEU A 425 17.82 10.24 9.00
CA LEU A 425 17.34 11.48 9.57
C LEU A 425 15.86 11.35 9.87
N PHE A 426 15.53 11.11 11.14
CA PHE A 426 14.16 11.04 11.61
C PHE A 426 13.63 12.44 11.93
N VAL A 427 12.43 12.74 11.45
CA VAL A 427 11.83 14.07 11.50
C VAL A 427 10.32 13.98 11.71
N HIS A 428 9.74 14.99 12.39
CA HIS A 428 8.29 15.12 12.44
C HIS A 428 7.73 15.51 11.07
N LEU A 429 6.60 14.92 10.66
CA LEU A 429 6.03 15.06 9.30
C LEU A 429 5.95 16.51 8.78
N ARG A 430 5.60 17.47 9.66
CA ARG A 430 5.48 18.90 9.35
C ARG A 430 6.76 19.54 8.77
N TRP A 431 7.92 18.93 8.97
CA TRP A 431 9.21 19.44 8.51
C TRP A 431 9.77 18.67 7.31
N GLY A 432 9.10 17.63 6.82
CA GLY A 432 9.69 16.73 5.83
C GLY A 432 10.07 17.42 4.52
N GLU A 433 9.16 18.22 3.94
CA GLU A 433 9.44 19.00 2.73
C GLU A 433 10.65 19.92 2.93
N ARG A 434 10.72 20.61 4.07
CA ARG A 434 11.83 21.52 4.37
C ARG A 434 13.16 20.77 4.49
N LEU A 435 13.15 19.60 5.15
CA LEU A 435 14.34 18.76 5.28
C LEU A 435 14.81 18.26 3.90
N TRP A 436 13.87 17.79 3.07
CA TRP A 436 14.15 17.35 1.70
C TRP A 436 14.82 18.46 0.90
N ASP A 437 14.22 19.65 0.88
CA ASP A 437 14.71 20.78 0.09
C ASP A 437 16.13 21.19 0.50
N VAL A 438 16.42 21.25 1.81
CA VAL A 438 17.76 21.59 2.30
C VAL A 438 18.79 20.54 1.91
N LEU A 439 18.46 19.25 2.03
CA LEU A 439 19.37 18.16 1.69
C LEU A 439 19.62 18.07 0.18
N MET A 440 18.57 18.20 -0.65
CA MET A 440 18.70 18.20 -2.10
C MET A 440 19.55 19.37 -2.58
N GLN A 441 19.27 20.59 -2.10
CA GLN A 441 20.02 21.79 -2.48
C GLN A 441 21.50 21.68 -2.10
N ALA A 442 21.81 21.28 -0.87
CA ALA A 442 23.20 21.09 -0.45
C ALA A 442 23.88 19.93 -1.20
N GLY A 443 23.11 18.93 -1.61
CA GLY A 443 23.57 17.75 -2.33
C GLY A 443 23.92 17.98 -3.80
N GLU A 444 23.50 19.08 -4.42
CA GLU A 444 23.82 19.39 -5.83
C GLU A 444 25.33 19.38 -6.08
N ALA A 445 26.11 20.00 -5.19
CA ALA A 445 27.58 20.03 -5.28
C ALA A 445 28.24 18.65 -5.17
N TYR A 446 27.52 17.66 -4.66
CA TYR A 446 27.98 16.29 -4.48
C TYR A 446 27.35 15.31 -5.49
N GLY A 447 26.54 15.81 -6.43
CA GLY A 447 25.81 14.97 -7.38
C GLY A 447 24.82 14.02 -6.73
N LEU A 448 24.13 14.51 -5.68
CA LEU A 448 23.08 13.79 -4.97
C LEU A 448 21.92 13.46 -5.90
N LEU A 449 21.50 12.19 -5.91
CA LEU A 449 20.27 11.76 -6.55
C LEU A 449 19.30 11.16 -5.52
N PRO A 450 17.98 11.32 -5.70
CA PRO A 450 17.05 10.54 -4.91
C PRO A 450 17.10 9.06 -5.35
N LEU A 451 16.82 8.14 -4.43
CA LEU A 451 16.91 6.69 -4.65
C LEU A 451 15.52 6.04 -4.47
N GLY A 452 15.09 5.28 -5.47
CA GLY A 452 13.87 4.48 -5.44
C GLY A 452 14.13 3.02 -5.05
N MET A 453 13.04 2.24 -4.94
CA MET A 453 13.10 0.82 -4.54
C MET A 453 13.95 -0.02 -5.49
N GLN A 454 13.88 0.19 -6.81
CA GLN A 454 14.67 -0.59 -7.78
C GLN A 454 16.18 -0.36 -7.63
N GLY A 455 16.59 0.90 -7.40
CA GLY A 455 17.99 1.22 -7.14
C GLY A 455 18.47 0.63 -5.80
N LEU A 456 17.59 0.61 -4.78
CA LEU A 456 17.86 -0.03 -3.49
C LEU A 456 18.02 -1.55 -3.63
N ASP A 457 17.12 -2.22 -4.35
CA ASP A 457 17.14 -3.67 -4.52
C ASP A 457 18.40 -4.14 -5.25
N ARG A 458 18.93 -3.34 -6.19
CA ARG A 458 20.25 -3.61 -6.79
C ARG A 458 21.41 -3.48 -5.82
N ALA A 459 21.26 -2.71 -4.75
CA ALA A 459 22.31 -2.43 -3.78
C ALA A 459 22.40 -3.46 -2.64
N ARG A 460 21.43 -4.36 -2.52
CA ARG A 460 21.36 -5.42 -1.50
C ARG A 460 21.53 -6.77 -2.16
#